data_AF-A0A9X2EL62-F1
#
_entry.id   AF-A0A9X2EL62-F1
#
_cell.length_a   1.000
_cell.length_b   1.000
_cell.length_c   1.000
_cell.angle_alpha   90.00
_cell.angle_beta   90.00
_cell.angle_gamma   90.00
#
_symmetry.space_group_name_H-M   'P 1'
#
loop_
_entity.id
_entity.type
_entity.pdbx_description
1 polymer ?
#
loop_
_entity_poly.entity_id
_entity_poly.type
_entity_poly.pdbx_seq_one_letter_code
_entity_poly.pdbx_strand_id
1 'polypeptide(L)'
;MIKILRGFISSIFVGSLFITSYAHAEPGDYNFWTTLKHLFDPPNANEPVTPEQAQGMYPLTLDDPNFNDDFDPADFNTWQKVDVPANTGAMCGNGSPYKFFVHRVPDTSNTIFYFEGGGACWDYESCSGQAGTRGARNPNGIPDDYLSNVHLLDFSNFENLTTAGVSPLIYTHHPYNQYKTGEWNMVYVPYCTGDIYVGDKTEIYEDESGQNSDLIWHHNGLRNVQSVTSWVKNNLQKPKQLLTAGCSAGSVGALLNYSKIREDMNVDHGYLIDDSGPLYKAPLDNNDSSQYPSLPLHKEVLSSWTTYTPDGDPNAENPITMLKRITPGFDANQLASIYSALSEKFPTDRLGITHFLADGNFSSYSYERFYEDIYNDPDAESRLAKLRQRWQTDTHENLIPLLDQTSNWGYYFPMFRNLNESHCTTIIDLNYGEIAEHGLELKDFLDNIINHNGGGMIRAYETDEVSDYENNSNLFYDLIGLFM
;
A
#
# COMPACT_ATOMS: atom_id res chain seq x y z
N MET A 1 65.30 27.39 27.42
CA MET A 1 64.73 26.08 27.04
C MET A 1 63.68 26.36 25.96
N ILE A 2 64.03 26.57 24.67
CA ILE A 2 64.29 25.56 23.62
C ILE A 2 63.16 24.52 23.62
N LYS A 3 62.23 24.42 22.65
CA LYS A 3 62.24 24.68 21.18
C LYS A 3 60.78 24.87 20.67
N ILE A 4 60.43 25.98 19.98
CA ILE A 4 60.24 26.15 18.50
C ILE A 4 58.97 25.42 17.96
N LEU A 5 57.83 26.05 17.61
CA LEU A 5 57.48 27.09 16.60
C LEU A 5 57.58 26.63 15.13
N ARG A 6 56.43 26.47 14.45
CA ARG A 6 56.12 26.62 12.99
C ARG A 6 54.82 25.85 12.68
N GLY A 7 53.83 26.36 11.94
CA GLY A 7 53.73 27.57 11.14
C GLY A 7 52.27 27.86 10.75
N PHE A 8 52.12 29.05 10.19
CA PHE A 8 50.91 29.83 9.95
C PHE A 8 50.12 29.40 8.69
N ILE A 9 48.86 29.84 8.64
CA ILE A 9 47.95 30.04 7.48
C ILE A 9 47.17 28.81 7.00
N SER A 10 45.87 28.78 7.33
CA SER A 10 44.84 29.03 6.30
C SER A 10 43.52 29.45 6.96
N SER A 11 43.01 30.54 6.41
CA SER A 11 41.73 31.21 6.62
C SER A 11 40.58 30.27 6.95
N ILE A 12 39.88 30.57 8.04
CA ILE A 12 38.57 30.03 8.35
C ILE A 12 37.60 30.48 7.24
N PHE A 13 37.29 29.59 6.31
CA PHE A 13 36.14 29.70 5.42
C PHE A 13 34.88 29.43 6.26
N VAL A 14 34.33 30.47 6.90
CA VAL A 14 33.00 30.43 7.57
C VAL A 14 31.86 30.78 6.60
N GLY A 15 32.15 30.99 5.31
CA GLY A 15 31.14 31.37 4.33
C GLY A 15 31.04 30.38 3.17
N SER A 16 30.34 29.26 3.37
CA SER A 16 29.75 28.49 2.24
C SER A 16 28.88 27.27 2.62
N LEU A 17 28.62 26.97 3.90
CA LEU A 17 27.74 25.86 4.30
C LEU A 17 26.27 26.24 4.55
N PHE A 18 25.84 27.42 4.07
CA PHE A 18 24.52 27.99 4.38
C PHE A 18 23.57 28.16 3.18
N ILE A 19 23.83 27.52 2.02
CA ILE A 19 23.05 27.77 0.78
C ILE A 19 22.61 26.48 0.07
N THR A 20 22.45 25.33 0.74
CA THR A 20 21.98 24.11 0.04
C THR A 20 20.71 23.46 0.58
N SER A 21 20.14 23.88 1.72
CA SER A 21 18.92 23.26 2.27
C SER A 21 17.62 24.07 2.06
N TYR A 22 17.69 25.27 1.47
CA TYR A 22 16.49 26.11 1.26
C TYR A 22 15.79 25.91 -0.09
N ALA A 23 16.31 25.08 -0.99
CA ALA A 23 15.85 25.09 -2.38
C ALA A 23 14.49 24.40 -2.60
N HIS A 24 14.02 23.52 -1.69
CA HIS A 24 12.75 22.81 -1.87
C HIS A 24 12.06 22.46 -0.55
N ALA A 25 11.77 23.44 0.31
CA ALA A 25 10.88 23.18 1.45
C ALA A 25 9.48 22.81 0.94
N GLU A 26 8.97 21.65 1.30
CA GLU A 26 7.62 21.21 0.97
C GLU A 26 6.61 21.63 2.06
N PRO A 27 5.29 21.70 1.74
CA PRO A 27 4.27 21.83 2.77
C PRO A 27 4.47 20.75 3.84
N GLY A 28 4.53 21.17 5.10
CA GLY A 28 4.71 20.27 6.23
C GLY A 28 6.13 20.20 6.78
N ASP A 29 7.13 20.70 6.05
CA ASP A 29 8.52 20.71 6.51
C ASP A 29 8.76 21.80 7.54
N TYR A 30 9.58 21.46 8.53
CA TYR A 30 9.97 22.32 9.62
C TYR A 30 11.28 23.04 9.32
N ASN A 31 11.35 24.30 9.73
CA ASN A 31 12.62 24.99 9.74
C ASN A 31 13.53 24.43 10.84
N PHE A 32 14.83 24.69 10.71
CA PHE A 32 15.87 24.24 11.64
C PHE A 32 15.53 24.42 13.13
N TRP A 33 14.97 25.57 13.53
CA TRP A 33 14.67 25.85 14.93
C TRP A 33 13.47 25.04 15.44
N THR A 34 12.46 24.84 14.60
CA THR A 34 11.31 23.98 14.91
C THR A 34 11.75 22.52 15.03
N THR A 35 12.56 22.02 14.09
CA THR A 35 13.15 20.67 14.15
C THR A 35 13.96 20.48 15.44
N LEU A 36 14.84 21.43 15.76
CA LEU A 36 15.65 21.37 16.99
C LEU A 36 14.77 21.34 18.25
N LYS A 37 13.67 22.09 18.27
CA LYS A 37 12.71 22.04 19.37
C LYS A 37 12.08 20.65 19.48
N HIS A 38 11.60 20.08 18.37
CA HIS A 38 10.91 18.79 18.36
C HIS A 38 11.78 17.63 18.84
N LEU A 39 13.11 17.71 18.65
CA LEU A 39 14.05 16.72 19.21
C LEU A 39 14.03 16.66 20.76
N PHE A 40 13.58 17.71 21.45
CA PHE A 40 13.51 17.75 22.92
C PHE A 40 12.07 17.83 23.46
N ASP A 41 11.14 18.34 22.66
CA ASP A 41 9.72 18.51 22.97
C ASP A 41 8.92 18.08 21.73
N PRO A 42 8.78 16.76 21.50
CA PRO A 42 8.06 16.23 20.36
C PRO A 42 6.64 16.78 20.34
N PRO A 43 6.12 17.14 19.16
CA PRO A 43 4.81 17.72 19.11
C PRO A 43 3.72 16.68 19.39
N ASN A 44 2.73 17.08 20.19
CA ASN A 44 1.51 16.32 20.44
C ASN A 44 0.58 16.32 19.23
N ALA A 45 -0.38 15.40 19.21
CA ALA A 45 -1.52 15.45 18.31
C ALA A 45 -2.27 16.78 18.42
N ASN A 46 -2.65 17.35 17.28
CA ASN A 46 -3.35 18.63 17.17
C ASN A 46 -4.74 18.52 16.52
N GLU A 47 -5.12 17.33 16.05
CA GLU A 47 -6.44 17.01 15.51
C GLU A 47 -6.85 15.56 15.87
N PRO A 48 -6.97 15.25 17.18
CA PRO A 48 -7.34 13.91 17.65
C PRO A 48 -8.74 13.51 17.21
N VAL A 49 -9.06 12.22 17.36
CA VAL A 49 -10.39 11.68 17.02
C VAL A 49 -11.47 12.43 17.79
N THR A 50 -12.49 12.87 17.05
CA THR A 50 -13.63 13.62 17.61
C THR A 50 -14.78 12.68 18.01
N PRO A 51 -15.69 13.09 18.92
CA PRO A 51 -16.90 12.32 19.23
C PRO A 51 -17.79 12.02 18.01
N GLU A 52 -17.77 12.87 17.00
CA GLU A 52 -18.49 12.67 15.73
C GLU A 52 -17.86 11.56 14.90
N GLN A 53 -16.53 11.49 14.83
CA GLN A 53 -15.80 10.40 14.15
C GLN A 53 -15.89 9.06 14.87
N ALA A 54 -16.24 9.08 16.16
CA ALA A 54 -16.49 7.89 16.97
C ALA A 54 -17.91 7.31 16.82
N GLN A 55 -18.63 7.69 15.77
CA GLN A 55 -20.00 7.25 15.48
C GLN A 55 -20.14 6.76 14.04
N GLY A 56 -21.18 5.95 13.79
CA GLY A 56 -21.48 5.41 12.46
C GLY A 56 -20.90 4.02 12.20
N MET A 57 -20.84 3.62 10.93
CA MET A 57 -20.28 2.34 10.50
C MET A 57 -18.75 2.41 10.56
N TYR A 58 -18.11 1.42 11.19
CA TYR A 58 -16.65 1.37 11.38
C TYR A 58 -16.07 2.71 11.87
N PRO A 59 -16.51 3.19 13.05
CA PRO A 59 -16.06 4.46 13.58
C PRO A 59 -14.59 4.42 13.98
N LEU A 60 -13.99 5.61 14.13
CA LEU A 60 -12.70 5.73 14.78
C LEU A 60 -12.86 5.58 16.31
N THR A 61 -11.79 5.21 17.00
CA THR A 61 -11.77 5.06 18.45
C THR A 61 -11.18 6.30 19.11
N LEU A 62 -11.87 6.81 20.14
CA LEU A 62 -11.34 7.89 20.98
C LEU A 62 -10.08 7.42 21.72
N ASP A 63 -9.21 8.37 22.05
CA ASP A 63 -8.00 8.10 22.83
C ASP A 63 -8.33 7.46 24.20
N ASP A 64 -7.61 6.39 24.55
CA ASP A 64 -7.67 5.76 25.87
C ASP A 64 -6.35 6.03 26.60
N PRO A 65 -6.30 7.03 27.49
CA PRO A 65 -5.06 7.41 28.17
C PRO A 65 -4.56 6.36 29.17
N ASN A 66 -5.32 5.27 29.40
CA ASN A 66 -4.90 4.17 30.28
C ASN A 66 -4.30 3.00 29.50
N PHE A 67 -4.41 2.99 28.18
CA PHE A 67 -3.78 2.00 27.35
C PHE A 67 -2.32 2.42 27.10
N ASN A 68 -1.39 1.52 27.42
CA ASN A 68 0.01 1.72 27.08
C ASN A 68 0.29 0.96 25.78
N ASP A 69 0.55 1.71 24.71
CA ASP A 69 0.85 1.20 23.36
C ASP A 69 2.36 1.04 23.10
N ASP A 70 3.18 1.30 24.13
CA ASP A 70 4.65 1.28 24.11
C ASP A 70 5.31 2.29 23.16
N PHE A 71 4.56 3.27 22.65
CA PHE A 71 5.10 4.30 21.75
C PHE A 71 5.80 5.43 22.51
N ASP A 72 7.02 5.77 22.10
CA ASP A 72 7.76 6.94 22.57
C ASP A 72 7.77 8.04 21.49
N PRO A 73 7.07 9.17 21.69
CA PRO A 73 7.05 10.25 20.71
C PRO A 73 8.42 10.92 20.51
N ALA A 74 9.39 10.71 21.40
CA ALA A 74 10.74 11.26 21.29
C ALA A 74 11.72 10.32 20.57
N ASP A 75 11.36 9.06 20.31
CA ASP A 75 12.22 8.09 19.63
C ASP A 75 12.10 8.25 18.10
N PHE A 76 12.81 9.25 17.57
CA PHE A 76 12.87 9.54 16.14
C PHE A 76 13.89 8.66 15.42
N ASN A 77 13.65 8.41 14.14
CA ASN A 77 14.50 7.64 13.21
C ASN A 77 14.66 6.16 13.58
N THR A 78 13.64 5.60 14.23
CA THR A 78 13.53 4.21 14.61
C THR A 78 12.14 3.71 14.25
N TRP A 79 12.03 2.43 13.87
CA TRP A 79 10.74 1.76 13.75
C TRP A 79 10.27 1.35 15.13
N GLN A 80 9.11 1.89 15.54
CA GLN A 80 8.45 1.57 16.79
C GLN A 80 7.24 0.68 16.53
N LYS A 81 7.12 -0.40 17.28
CA LYS A 81 5.90 -1.21 17.33
C LYS A 81 4.84 -0.45 18.11
N VAL A 82 3.60 -0.48 17.63
CA VAL A 82 2.43 0.05 18.33
C VAL A 82 1.42 -1.08 18.52
N ASP A 83 1.12 -1.40 19.78
CA ASP A 83 0.07 -2.36 20.10
C ASP A 83 -1.32 -1.71 19.96
N VAL A 84 -2.29 -2.46 19.42
CA VAL A 84 -3.67 -1.97 19.27
C VAL A 84 -4.57 -2.62 20.34
N PRO A 85 -5.36 -1.83 21.09
CA PRO A 85 -6.22 -2.40 22.11
C PRO A 85 -7.33 -3.28 21.50
N ALA A 86 -7.59 -4.44 22.10
CA ALA A 86 -8.62 -5.36 21.62
C ALA A 86 -10.05 -4.76 21.61
N ASN A 87 -10.30 -3.71 22.40
CA ASN A 87 -11.60 -3.04 22.45
C ASN A 87 -11.93 -2.24 21.17
N THR A 88 -10.94 -1.97 20.31
CA THR A 88 -11.16 -1.37 18.99
C THR A 88 -11.74 -2.39 18.00
N GLY A 89 -11.72 -3.68 18.35
CA GLY A 89 -12.08 -4.79 17.48
C GLY A 89 -10.99 -5.17 16.48
N ALA A 90 -9.79 -4.57 16.55
CA ALA A 90 -8.67 -4.96 15.70
C ALA A 90 -8.08 -6.32 16.10
N MET A 91 -7.82 -7.17 15.12
CA MET A 91 -7.22 -8.50 15.27
C MET A 91 -6.74 -9.03 13.91
N CYS A 92 -5.82 -9.99 13.95
CA CYS A 92 -5.43 -10.78 12.79
C CYS A 92 -6.43 -11.91 12.50
N GLY A 93 -6.30 -12.54 11.34
CA GLY A 93 -7.20 -13.59 10.86
C GLY A 93 -7.31 -14.80 11.78
N ASN A 94 -6.21 -15.16 12.47
CA ASN A 94 -6.21 -16.22 13.48
C ASN A 94 -6.72 -15.76 14.87
N GLY A 95 -7.18 -14.53 15.01
CA GLY A 95 -7.67 -13.94 16.27
C GLY A 95 -6.57 -13.38 17.18
N SER A 96 -5.30 -13.40 16.77
CA SER A 96 -4.22 -12.78 17.54
C SER A 96 -4.32 -11.23 17.53
N PRO A 97 -3.76 -10.54 18.54
CA PRO A 97 -3.78 -9.08 18.60
C PRO A 97 -3.14 -8.43 17.36
N TYR A 98 -3.82 -7.44 16.80
CA TYR A 98 -3.25 -6.62 15.73
C TYR A 98 -2.25 -5.61 16.31
N LYS A 99 -1.26 -5.25 15.49
CA LYS A 99 -0.21 -4.29 15.79
C LYS A 99 0.32 -3.71 14.48
N PHE A 100 0.87 -2.52 14.55
CA PHE A 100 1.42 -1.83 13.39
C PHE A 100 2.69 -1.09 13.79
N PHE A 101 3.35 -0.42 12.83
CA PHE A 101 4.65 0.17 13.08
C PHE A 101 4.72 1.60 12.59
N VAL A 102 5.44 2.42 13.35
CA VAL A 102 5.57 3.85 13.08
C VAL A 102 7.04 4.23 13.09
N HIS A 103 7.47 4.99 12.08
CA HIS A 103 8.79 5.61 12.02
C HIS A 103 8.63 7.11 11.92
N ARG A 104 9.05 7.85 12.95
CA ARG A 104 8.96 9.31 12.97
C ARG A 104 10.25 9.99 12.59
N VAL A 105 10.12 11.14 11.96
CA VAL A 105 11.22 12.06 11.67
C VAL A 105 10.95 13.42 12.32
N PRO A 106 11.99 14.15 12.76
CA PRO A 106 11.81 15.35 13.59
C PRO A 106 11.49 16.63 12.79
N ASP A 107 11.61 16.60 11.47
CA ASP A 107 11.65 17.77 10.59
C ASP A 107 10.46 17.89 9.63
N THR A 108 9.45 17.00 9.71
CA THR A 108 8.22 17.16 8.93
C THR A 108 6.97 16.65 9.65
N SER A 109 5.82 17.19 9.27
CA SER A 109 4.49 16.64 9.60
C SER A 109 3.99 15.65 8.55
N ASN A 110 4.62 15.58 7.37
CA ASN A 110 4.12 14.74 6.28
C ASN A 110 4.14 13.27 6.67
N THR A 111 3.15 12.52 6.17
CA THR A 111 2.95 11.13 6.58
C THR A 111 2.65 10.24 5.37
N ILE A 112 3.23 9.04 5.35
CA ILE A 112 2.83 7.95 4.46
C ILE A 112 2.17 6.84 5.27
N PHE A 113 1.01 6.37 4.82
CA PHE A 113 0.44 5.08 5.21
C PHE A 113 0.83 4.07 4.13
N TYR A 114 1.66 3.10 4.50
CA TYR A 114 2.09 2.04 3.59
C TYR A 114 1.46 0.71 4.00
N PHE A 115 0.60 0.19 3.13
CA PHE A 115 -0.11 -1.07 3.31
C PHE A 115 0.74 -2.21 2.75
N GLU A 116 1.06 -3.18 3.61
CA GLU A 116 1.78 -4.39 3.20
C GLU A 116 0.95 -5.20 2.18
N GLY A 117 1.62 -5.73 1.16
CA GLY A 117 1.03 -6.71 0.24
C GLY A 117 0.99 -8.12 0.80
N GLY A 118 0.87 -9.11 -0.09
CA GLY A 118 0.99 -10.52 0.27
C GLY A 118 -0.33 -11.28 0.19
N GLY A 119 -0.85 -11.39 -1.03
CA GLY A 119 -1.88 -12.37 -1.34
C GLY A 119 -3.26 -12.12 -0.76
N ALA A 120 -4.08 -13.17 -0.73
CA ALA A 120 -5.41 -13.15 -0.12
C ALA A 120 -5.85 -14.59 0.18
N CYS A 121 -6.96 -14.74 0.90
CA CYS A 121 -7.48 -16.07 1.19
C CYS A 121 -9.00 -16.11 1.23
N TRP A 122 -9.57 -17.24 0.84
CA TRP A 122 -11.02 -17.50 0.84
C TRP A 122 -11.35 -18.98 1.02
N ASP A 123 -10.37 -19.79 1.42
CA ASP A 123 -10.50 -21.21 1.71
C ASP A 123 -9.47 -21.64 2.77
N TYR A 124 -9.56 -22.90 3.20
CA TYR A 124 -8.71 -23.42 4.26
C TYR A 124 -7.22 -23.34 3.90
N GLU A 125 -6.84 -23.77 2.70
CA GLU A 125 -5.44 -23.82 2.26
C GLU A 125 -4.82 -22.42 2.18
N SER A 126 -5.54 -21.46 1.60
CA SER A 126 -5.07 -20.09 1.45
C SER A 126 -5.04 -19.35 2.79
N CYS A 127 -5.98 -19.58 3.70
CA CYS A 127 -6.01 -18.88 4.99
C CYS A 127 -5.09 -19.50 6.04
N SER A 128 -4.88 -20.82 6.01
CA SER A 128 -3.95 -21.50 6.93
C SER A 128 -2.47 -21.30 6.57
N GLY A 129 -2.18 -20.77 5.38
CA GLY A 129 -0.82 -20.62 4.83
C GLY A 129 -0.31 -21.85 4.07
N GLN A 130 -1.12 -22.89 3.86
CA GLN A 130 -0.74 -24.06 3.07
C GLN A 130 -0.53 -23.73 1.58
N ALA A 131 -1.21 -22.70 1.07
CA ALA A 131 -1.02 -22.19 -0.29
C ALA A 131 0.30 -21.41 -0.49
N GLY A 132 1.14 -21.27 0.55
CA GLY A 132 2.44 -20.61 0.48
C GLY A 132 2.33 -19.12 0.12
N THR A 133 3.16 -18.65 -0.81
CA THR A 133 3.19 -17.26 -1.28
C THR A 133 1.88 -16.79 -1.91
N ARG A 134 1.01 -17.74 -2.31
CA ARG A 134 -0.32 -17.50 -2.86
C ARG A 134 -1.45 -17.63 -1.82
N GLY A 135 -1.13 -17.64 -0.52
CA GLY A 135 -2.10 -17.55 0.57
C GLY A 135 -2.06 -16.21 1.31
N ALA A 136 -2.76 -16.13 2.44
CA ALA A 136 -2.74 -14.98 3.31
C ALA A 136 -1.33 -14.74 3.89
N ARG A 137 -0.87 -13.48 3.84
CA ARG A 137 0.32 -13.03 4.58
C ARG A 137 0.08 -13.09 6.09
N ASN A 138 1.15 -13.36 6.83
CA ASN A 138 1.18 -13.42 8.29
C ASN A 138 0.02 -14.24 8.90
N PRO A 139 -0.21 -15.50 8.47
CA PRO A 139 -1.41 -16.24 8.89
C PRO A 139 -1.40 -16.58 10.38
N ASN A 140 -0.21 -16.53 11.00
CA ASN A 140 0.01 -16.79 12.43
C ASN A 140 0.01 -15.51 13.28
N GLY A 141 -0.35 -14.36 12.71
CA GLY A 141 -0.30 -13.07 13.38
C GLY A 141 1.03 -12.33 13.17
N ILE A 142 1.11 -11.13 13.74
CA ILE A 142 2.25 -10.23 13.56
C ILE A 142 3.19 -10.36 14.77
N PRO A 143 4.47 -10.74 14.58
CA PRO A 143 5.45 -10.83 15.66
C PRO A 143 5.87 -9.43 16.16
N ASP A 144 6.37 -9.34 17.38
CA ASP A 144 6.72 -8.05 17.99
C ASP A 144 7.95 -7.40 17.33
N ASP A 145 8.84 -8.22 16.79
CA ASP A 145 10.10 -7.83 16.17
C ASP A 145 9.99 -7.66 14.65
N TYR A 146 8.78 -7.60 14.10
CA TYR A 146 8.48 -7.64 12.65
C TYR A 146 9.31 -6.67 11.80
N LEU A 147 9.48 -5.41 12.23
CA LEU A 147 10.33 -4.42 11.54
C LEU A 147 11.71 -4.23 12.18
N SER A 148 11.99 -4.87 13.31
CA SER A 148 13.25 -4.66 14.06
C SER A 148 14.47 -5.28 13.38
N ASN A 149 14.25 -6.25 12.48
CA ASN A 149 15.28 -6.93 11.69
C ASN A 149 15.39 -6.41 10.24
N VAL A 150 14.72 -5.31 9.89
CA VAL A 150 14.79 -4.67 8.56
C VAL A 150 16.16 -4.00 8.37
N HIS A 151 17.19 -4.82 8.24
CA HIS A 151 18.46 -4.41 7.68
C HIS A 151 18.27 -4.34 6.17
N LEU A 152 17.91 -3.15 5.65
CA LEU A 152 17.73 -2.85 4.21
C LEU A 152 18.96 -3.17 3.33
N LEU A 153 20.06 -3.64 3.92
CA LEU A 153 21.31 -4.03 3.27
C LEU A 153 21.66 -5.51 3.52
N ASP A 154 20.88 -6.24 4.33
CA ASP A 154 21.06 -7.68 4.57
C ASP A 154 20.16 -8.51 3.67
N PHE A 155 20.53 -8.52 2.38
CA PHE A 155 19.95 -9.39 1.36
C PHE A 155 20.29 -10.88 1.55
N SER A 156 21.00 -11.25 2.62
CA SER A 156 21.36 -12.64 2.93
C SER A 156 20.35 -13.33 3.85
N ASN A 157 19.42 -12.59 4.45
CA ASN A 157 18.32 -13.12 5.24
C ASN A 157 16.97 -12.95 4.50
N PHE A 158 16.38 -14.08 4.12
CA PHE A 158 15.16 -14.12 3.31
C PHE A 158 13.92 -13.58 4.05
N GLU A 159 13.80 -13.81 5.37
CA GLU A 159 12.70 -13.26 6.16
C GLU A 159 12.72 -11.72 6.17
N ASN A 160 13.92 -11.14 6.12
CA ASN A 160 14.13 -9.71 5.94
C ASN A 160 13.73 -9.27 4.53
N LEU A 161 14.08 -9.96 3.44
CA LEU A 161 13.60 -9.59 2.09
C LEU A 161 12.06 -9.55 1.98
N THR A 162 11.35 -10.46 2.66
CA THR A 162 9.88 -10.50 2.63
C THR A 162 9.20 -9.41 3.46
N THR A 163 9.91 -8.79 4.40
CA THR A 163 9.38 -7.75 5.33
C THR A 163 10.13 -6.41 5.22
N ALA A 164 11.25 -6.36 4.50
CA ALA A 164 12.22 -5.26 4.36
C ALA A 164 12.52 -4.87 2.89
N GLY A 165 12.11 -5.65 1.89
CA GLY A 165 12.16 -5.26 0.46
C GLY A 165 11.06 -4.26 0.06
N VAL A 166 10.43 -3.63 1.05
CA VAL A 166 9.00 -3.27 1.10
C VAL A 166 8.57 -2.24 0.08
N SER A 167 9.40 -1.24 -0.17
CA SER A 167 9.28 -0.28 -1.28
C SER A 167 10.29 0.85 -1.11
N PRO A 168 10.87 1.40 -2.19
CA PRO A 168 11.57 2.70 -2.19
C PRO A 168 10.78 3.84 -1.53
N LEU A 169 9.45 3.74 -1.46
CA LEU A 169 8.58 4.73 -0.83
C LEU A 169 8.74 4.82 0.69
N ILE A 170 9.27 3.79 1.35
CA ILE A 170 9.45 3.77 2.82
C ILE A 170 10.88 3.44 3.26
N TYR A 171 11.85 3.52 2.35
CA TYR A 171 13.25 3.32 2.70
C TYR A 171 13.80 4.54 3.43
N THR A 172 14.30 4.32 4.64
CA THR A 172 15.02 5.31 5.42
C THR A 172 16.52 5.17 5.17
N HIS A 173 17.19 6.25 4.77
CA HIS A 173 18.65 6.31 4.60
C HIS A 173 19.25 5.31 3.58
N HIS A 174 18.46 4.83 2.60
CA HIS A 174 18.97 3.93 1.57
C HIS A 174 19.85 4.72 0.57
N PRO A 175 21.11 4.31 0.31
CA PRO A 175 22.09 5.16 -0.40
C PRO A 175 21.76 5.48 -1.86
N TYR A 176 20.99 4.64 -2.55
CA TYR A 176 20.70 4.80 -3.98
C TYR A 176 19.21 4.73 -4.38
N ASN A 177 18.37 4.01 -3.64
CA ASN A 177 16.96 3.73 -3.96
C ASN A 177 15.97 4.42 -3.00
N GLN A 178 16.38 5.44 -2.25
CA GLN A 178 15.45 6.19 -1.40
C GLN A 178 14.60 7.14 -2.27
N TYR A 179 13.28 7.08 -2.12
CA TYR A 179 12.36 8.10 -2.61
C TYR A 179 12.10 9.15 -1.52
N LYS A 180 11.62 10.35 -1.87
CA LYS A 180 11.47 11.48 -0.91
C LYS A 180 10.52 11.19 0.26
N THR A 181 9.56 10.29 0.10
CA THR A 181 8.66 9.85 1.18
C THR A 181 9.40 9.04 2.25
N GLY A 182 10.61 8.57 1.94
CA GLY A 182 11.59 8.06 2.90
C GLY A 182 12.01 9.07 3.99
N GLU A 183 11.70 10.35 3.78
CA GLU A 183 11.94 11.46 4.72
C GLU A 183 10.64 11.95 5.40
N TRP A 184 9.53 11.21 5.27
CA TRP A 184 8.27 11.51 5.95
C TRP A 184 8.11 10.66 7.22
N ASN A 185 7.11 10.98 8.04
CA ASN A 185 6.63 10.02 9.04
C ASN A 185 6.01 8.83 8.32
N MET A 186 6.33 7.62 8.73
CA MET A 186 5.83 6.40 8.08
C MET A 186 4.97 5.62 9.04
N VAL A 187 3.81 5.20 8.56
CA VAL A 187 2.89 4.30 9.22
C VAL A 187 2.83 3.05 8.37
N TYR A 188 3.53 2.01 8.80
CA TYR A 188 3.51 0.72 8.14
C TYR A 188 2.37 -0.12 8.71
N VAL A 189 1.50 -0.59 7.82
CA VAL A 189 0.27 -1.31 8.15
C VAL A 189 0.44 -2.76 7.69
N PRO A 190 0.81 -3.70 8.59
CA PRO A 190 1.02 -5.09 8.21
C PRO A 190 -0.28 -5.79 7.83
N TYR A 191 -0.18 -6.78 6.94
CA TYR A 191 -1.31 -7.54 6.45
C TYR A 191 -1.38 -8.90 7.16
N CYS A 192 -2.49 -9.20 7.85
CA CYS A 192 -2.64 -10.49 8.54
C CYS A 192 -4.08 -11.06 8.50
N THR A 193 -4.91 -10.56 7.59
CA THR A 193 -6.36 -10.87 7.56
C THR A 193 -6.82 -11.55 6.27
N GLY A 194 -5.97 -11.60 5.23
CA GLY A 194 -6.28 -12.32 3.98
C GLY A 194 -7.44 -11.71 3.16
N ASP A 195 -7.84 -10.48 3.46
CA ASP A 195 -9.04 -9.80 2.96
C ASP A 195 -8.78 -8.41 2.36
N ILE A 196 -7.56 -8.17 1.87
CA ILE A 196 -7.11 -6.90 1.24
C ILE A 196 -7.47 -5.63 2.03
N TYR A 197 -7.49 -5.72 3.36
CA TYR A 197 -7.81 -4.60 4.27
C TYR A 197 -9.27 -4.11 4.23
N VAL A 198 -10.20 -4.89 3.68
CA VAL A 198 -11.61 -4.47 3.58
C VAL A 198 -12.59 -5.41 4.26
N GLY A 199 -12.17 -6.60 4.68
CA GLY A 199 -13.07 -7.56 5.30
C GLY A 199 -13.59 -7.13 6.68
N ASP A 200 -14.76 -7.67 7.03
CA ASP A 200 -15.34 -7.61 8.39
C ASP A 200 -16.02 -8.92 8.84
N LYS A 201 -15.86 -9.98 8.05
CA LYS A 201 -16.56 -11.25 8.20
C LYS A 201 -15.71 -12.28 8.95
N THR A 202 -16.32 -13.03 9.85
CA THR A 202 -15.71 -14.25 10.40
C THR A 202 -16.24 -15.46 9.64
N GLU A 203 -15.34 -16.28 9.13
CA GLU A 203 -15.65 -17.51 8.39
C GLU A 203 -15.11 -18.75 9.10
N ILE A 204 -15.71 -19.89 8.78
CA ILE A 204 -15.21 -21.20 9.18
C ILE A 204 -14.85 -21.96 7.92
N TYR A 205 -13.55 -22.18 7.72
CA TYR A 205 -13.03 -22.97 6.62
C TYR A 205 -12.78 -24.40 7.08
N GLU A 206 -13.45 -25.35 6.45
CA GLU A 206 -13.29 -26.78 6.76
C GLU A 206 -11.98 -27.32 6.19
N ASP A 207 -11.26 -28.15 6.96
CA ASP A 207 -10.10 -28.89 6.42
C ASP A 207 -10.62 -30.09 5.61
N GLU A 208 -10.54 -30.01 4.28
CA GLU A 208 -10.99 -31.08 3.39
C GLU A 208 -10.31 -32.44 3.66
N SER A 209 -9.09 -32.42 4.22
CA SER A 209 -8.36 -33.65 4.57
C SER A 209 -8.89 -34.32 5.85
N GLY A 210 -9.62 -33.58 6.68
CA GLY A 210 -10.07 -33.99 8.02
C GLY A 210 -8.95 -34.29 9.01
N GLN A 211 -7.72 -33.83 8.74
CA GLN A 211 -6.55 -34.10 9.58
C GLN A 211 -6.35 -33.05 10.67
N ASN A 212 -6.82 -31.82 10.43
CA ASN A 212 -6.77 -30.70 11.34
C ASN A 212 -8.19 -30.25 11.72
N SER A 213 -8.28 -29.34 12.68
CA SER A 213 -9.53 -28.67 13.00
C SER A 213 -9.87 -27.62 11.94
N ASP A 214 -11.18 -27.40 11.72
CA ASP A 214 -11.67 -26.28 10.93
C ASP A 214 -11.04 -24.95 11.40
N LEU A 215 -10.72 -24.10 10.44
CA LEU A 215 -10.11 -22.81 10.66
C LEU A 215 -11.19 -21.75 10.85
N ILE A 216 -11.30 -21.22 12.07
CA ILE A 216 -12.05 -19.99 12.31
C ILE A 216 -11.16 -18.83 11.88
N TRP A 217 -11.59 -18.09 10.86
CA TRP A 217 -10.81 -17.00 10.28
C TRP A 217 -11.56 -15.68 10.36
N HIS A 218 -10.87 -14.64 10.83
CA HIS A 218 -11.40 -13.29 10.97
C HIS A 218 -10.89 -12.39 9.83
N HIS A 219 -11.67 -12.24 8.77
CA HIS A 219 -11.46 -11.16 7.80
C HIS A 219 -11.83 -9.84 8.49
N ASN A 220 -10.83 -9.14 9.04
CA ASN A 220 -11.02 -8.00 9.93
C ASN A 220 -10.21 -6.76 9.48
N GLY A 221 -9.78 -6.74 8.23
CA GLY A 221 -8.89 -5.74 7.66
C GLY A 221 -9.43 -4.31 7.84
N LEU A 222 -10.73 -4.09 7.60
CA LEU A 222 -11.30 -2.75 7.70
C LEU A 222 -11.21 -2.17 9.11
N ARG A 223 -11.47 -2.99 10.14
CA ARG A 223 -11.39 -2.58 11.56
C ARG A 223 -9.94 -2.33 12.00
N ASN A 224 -9.00 -3.10 11.46
CA ASN A 224 -7.56 -2.87 11.67
C ASN A 224 -7.16 -1.49 11.13
N VAL A 225 -7.55 -1.14 9.90
CA VAL A 225 -7.25 0.18 9.30
C VAL A 225 -7.85 1.34 10.10
N GLN A 226 -9.08 1.18 10.61
CA GLN A 226 -9.68 2.21 11.46
C GLN A 226 -8.93 2.40 12.77
N SER A 227 -8.41 1.32 13.34
CA SER A 227 -7.63 1.39 14.58
C SER A 227 -6.29 2.10 14.38
N VAL A 228 -5.60 1.82 13.26
CA VAL A 228 -4.37 2.54 12.87
C VAL A 228 -4.67 4.03 12.65
N THR A 229 -5.72 4.36 11.90
CA THR A 229 -6.10 5.74 11.62
C THR A 229 -6.46 6.51 12.90
N SER A 230 -7.17 5.84 13.81
CA SER A 230 -7.51 6.40 15.14
C SER A 230 -6.26 6.74 15.93
N TRP A 231 -5.32 5.78 16.00
CA TRP A 231 -4.08 5.96 16.71
C TRP A 231 -3.25 7.11 16.13
N VAL A 232 -3.11 7.18 14.81
CA VAL A 232 -2.35 8.23 14.14
C VAL A 232 -2.93 9.60 14.46
N LYS A 233 -4.25 9.77 14.42
CA LYS A 233 -4.89 11.04 14.80
C LYS A 233 -4.67 11.40 16.26
N ASN A 234 -4.74 10.42 17.16
CA ASN A 234 -4.61 10.65 18.59
C ASN A 234 -3.16 10.93 19.04
N ASN A 235 -2.17 10.48 18.27
CA ASN A 235 -0.76 10.52 18.70
C ASN A 235 0.15 11.41 17.83
N LEU A 236 -0.17 11.59 16.54
CA LEU A 236 0.67 12.35 15.62
C LEU A 236 0.04 13.71 15.27
N GLN A 237 0.89 14.66 14.90
CA GLN A 237 0.41 15.90 14.30
C GLN A 237 -0.28 15.61 12.97
N LYS A 238 -1.35 16.36 12.71
CA LYS A 238 -2.05 16.35 11.43
C LYS A 238 -1.06 16.63 10.30
N PRO A 239 -0.93 15.71 9.32
CA PRO A 239 -0.05 15.90 8.18
C PRO A 239 -0.53 17.04 7.28
N LYS A 240 0.44 17.75 6.69
CA LYS A 240 0.18 18.66 5.57
C LYS A 240 0.03 17.92 4.25
N GLN A 241 0.90 16.94 4.02
CA GLN A 241 0.82 16.00 2.92
C GLN A 241 0.61 14.58 3.44
N LEU A 242 -0.30 13.84 2.83
CA LEU A 242 -0.56 12.43 3.13
C LEU A 242 -0.48 11.61 1.87
N LEU A 243 0.37 10.58 1.89
CA LEU A 243 0.37 9.52 0.89
C LEU A 243 -0.24 8.25 1.49
N THR A 244 -1.23 7.71 0.82
CA THR A 244 -1.72 6.35 1.07
C THR A 244 -1.18 5.48 -0.07
N ALA A 245 -0.42 4.44 0.23
CA ALA A 245 0.20 3.61 -0.79
C ALA A 245 0.30 2.16 -0.33
N GLY A 246 0.49 1.26 -1.27
CA GLY A 246 0.80 -0.13 -1.00
C GLY A 246 1.02 -0.87 -2.31
N CYS A 247 1.59 -2.07 -2.23
CA CYS A 247 1.65 -2.97 -3.37
C CYS A 247 0.69 -4.15 -3.19
N SER A 248 0.17 -4.70 -4.30
CA SER A 248 -0.55 -5.98 -4.33
C SER A 248 -1.86 -5.86 -3.54
N ALA A 249 -2.14 -6.79 -2.62
CA ALA A 249 -3.23 -6.67 -1.65
C ALA A 249 -3.24 -5.32 -0.89
N GLY A 250 -2.06 -4.80 -0.56
CA GLY A 250 -1.90 -3.49 0.09
C GLY A 250 -2.29 -2.33 -0.81
N SER A 251 -2.12 -2.48 -2.12
CA SER A 251 -2.59 -1.49 -3.08
C SER A 251 -4.12 -1.37 -3.06
N VAL A 252 -4.82 -2.52 -3.16
CA VAL A 252 -6.30 -2.52 -3.09
C VAL A 252 -6.78 -1.97 -1.74
N GLY A 253 -6.06 -2.31 -0.65
CA GLY A 253 -6.29 -1.77 0.68
C GLY A 253 -6.13 -0.26 0.75
N ALA A 254 -5.08 0.30 0.15
CA ALA A 254 -4.85 1.73 0.04
C ALA A 254 -5.98 2.41 -0.75
N LEU A 255 -6.37 1.87 -1.91
CA LEU A 255 -7.46 2.37 -2.75
C LEU A 255 -8.79 2.40 -2.02
N LEU A 256 -9.22 1.27 -1.46
CA LEU A 256 -10.55 1.11 -0.86
C LEU A 256 -10.69 1.83 0.49
N ASN A 257 -9.60 2.03 1.22
CA ASN A 257 -9.61 2.82 2.46
C ASN A 257 -9.33 4.32 2.23
N TYR A 258 -8.88 4.72 1.04
CA TYR A 258 -8.48 6.11 0.75
C TYR A 258 -9.55 7.13 1.14
N SER A 259 -10.81 6.88 0.73
CA SER A 259 -11.91 7.82 0.96
C SER A 259 -12.12 8.15 2.44
N LYS A 260 -11.99 7.15 3.30
CA LYS A 260 -12.17 7.28 4.75
C LYS A 260 -10.96 7.95 5.39
N ILE A 261 -9.75 7.43 5.12
CA ILE A 261 -8.50 7.98 5.65
C ILE A 261 -8.37 9.45 5.26
N ARG A 262 -8.61 9.78 3.99
CA ARG A 262 -8.47 11.15 3.46
C ARG A 262 -9.43 12.14 4.11
N GLU A 263 -10.67 11.73 4.37
CA GLU A 263 -11.70 12.51 5.06
C GLU A 263 -11.36 12.67 6.54
N ASP A 264 -11.00 11.58 7.22
CA ASP A 264 -10.72 11.58 8.66
C ASP A 264 -9.44 12.35 9.02
N MET A 265 -8.42 12.27 8.17
CA MET A 265 -7.15 12.99 8.33
C MET A 265 -7.24 14.45 7.88
N ASN A 266 -8.20 14.78 7.01
CA ASN A 266 -8.54 16.16 6.60
C ASN A 266 -7.32 16.99 6.13
N VAL A 267 -6.40 16.37 5.39
CA VAL A 267 -5.12 16.98 5.02
C VAL A 267 -5.23 18.05 3.93
N ASP A 268 -4.19 18.87 3.79
CA ASP A 268 -4.11 19.92 2.78
C ASP A 268 -3.84 19.31 1.38
N HIS A 269 -2.99 18.29 1.31
CA HIS A 269 -2.66 17.57 0.06
C HIS A 269 -2.74 16.04 0.25
N GLY A 270 -3.65 15.40 -0.48
CA GLY A 270 -3.79 13.95 -0.50
C GLY A 270 -3.19 13.31 -1.75
N TYR A 271 -2.50 12.19 -1.56
CA TYR A 271 -1.88 11.37 -2.60
C TYR A 271 -2.26 9.90 -2.42
N LEU A 272 -2.49 9.21 -3.54
CA LEU A 272 -2.70 7.76 -3.57
C LEU A 272 -1.76 7.13 -4.60
N ILE A 273 -1.08 6.05 -4.24
CA ILE A 273 -0.38 5.17 -5.17
C ILE A 273 -0.93 3.75 -5.01
N ASP A 274 -1.66 3.30 -6.03
CA ASP A 274 -2.05 1.92 -6.24
C ASP A 274 -0.95 1.22 -7.05
N ASP A 275 -0.17 0.34 -6.44
CA ASP A 275 0.89 -0.43 -7.12
C ASP A 275 0.48 -1.90 -7.28
N SER A 276 0.16 -2.32 -8.50
CA SER A 276 -0.25 -3.70 -8.82
C SER A 276 -1.46 -4.22 -8.03
N GLY A 277 -2.48 -3.37 -7.77
CA GLY A 277 -3.77 -3.80 -7.21
C GLY A 277 -5.02 -3.17 -7.86
N PRO A 278 -5.13 -3.14 -9.20
CA PRO A 278 -6.27 -2.53 -9.87
C PRO A 278 -7.59 -3.24 -9.55
N LEU A 279 -8.63 -2.44 -9.34
CA LEU A 279 -10.01 -2.88 -9.52
C LEU A 279 -10.44 -2.63 -10.96
N TYR A 280 -10.92 -3.66 -11.65
CA TYR A 280 -11.40 -3.53 -13.02
C TYR A 280 -12.90 -3.29 -13.09
N LYS A 281 -13.37 -2.64 -14.16
CA LYS A 281 -14.80 -2.63 -14.48
C LYS A 281 -15.30 -4.06 -14.61
N ALA A 282 -16.20 -4.47 -13.73
CA ALA A 282 -16.86 -5.77 -13.79
C ALA A 282 -18.21 -5.69 -13.08
N PRO A 283 -19.30 -5.36 -13.80
CA PRO A 283 -20.63 -5.25 -13.20
C PRO A 283 -21.09 -6.59 -12.61
N LEU A 284 -21.43 -6.63 -11.32
CA LEU A 284 -21.73 -7.86 -10.58
C LEU A 284 -23.00 -8.57 -11.09
N ASP A 285 -23.94 -7.81 -11.64
CA ASP A 285 -25.16 -8.30 -12.30
C ASP A 285 -24.94 -8.84 -13.72
N ASN A 286 -23.73 -8.72 -14.27
CA ASN A 286 -23.34 -9.33 -15.53
C ASN A 286 -22.87 -10.78 -15.32
N ASN A 287 -22.80 -11.55 -16.41
CA ASN A 287 -22.29 -12.91 -16.47
C ASN A 287 -21.31 -13.14 -17.62
N ASP A 288 -20.96 -12.11 -18.39
CA ASP A 288 -19.97 -12.20 -19.47
C ASP A 288 -18.55 -12.07 -18.92
N SER A 289 -17.99 -13.19 -18.49
CA SER A 289 -16.61 -13.30 -18.00
C SER A 289 -15.56 -13.25 -19.14
N SER A 290 -15.99 -13.14 -20.40
CA SER A 290 -15.10 -12.87 -21.53
C SER A 290 -14.87 -11.38 -21.70
N GLN A 291 -15.92 -10.57 -21.49
CA GLN A 291 -15.83 -9.11 -21.46
C GLN A 291 -15.24 -8.59 -20.15
N TYR A 292 -15.56 -9.24 -19.03
CA TYR A 292 -15.10 -8.85 -17.69
C TYR A 292 -14.33 -9.99 -17.00
N PRO A 293 -13.06 -10.24 -17.38
CA PRO A 293 -12.29 -11.36 -16.83
C PRO A 293 -12.17 -11.41 -15.30
N SER A 294 -12.12 -10.26 -14.64
CA SER A 294 -12.04 -10.12 -13.18
C SER A 294 -13.36 -10.39 -12.43
N LEU A 295 -14.49 -10.51 -13.14
CA LEU A 295 -15.81 -10.65 -12.54
C LEU A 295 -15.95 -11.84 -11.57
N PRO A 296 -15.44 -13.06 -11.87
CA PRO A 296 -15.51 -14.18 -10.94
C PRO A 296 -14.78 -13.90 -9.63
N LEU A 297 -13.57 -13.32 -9.69
CA LEU A 297 -12.82 -12.92 -8.52
C LEU A 297 -13.63 -11.93 -7.67
N HIS A 298 -14.18 -10.88 -8.28
CA HIS A 298 -14.94 -9.86 -7.54
C HIS A 298 -16.15 -10.47 -6.80
N LYS A 299 -16.82 -11.46 -7.39
CA LYS A 299 -17.93 -12.17 -6.74
C LYS A 299 -17.44 -12.99 -5.55
N GLU A 300 -16.37 -13.76 -5.74
CA GLU A 300 -15.76 -14.60 -4.70
C GLU A 300 -15.34 -13.79 -3.48
N VAL A 301 -14.56 -12.73 -3.70
CA VAL A 301 -14.01 -11.92 -2.60
C VAL A 301 -15.08 -11.18 -1.82
N LEU A 302 -16.13 -10.68 -2.50
CA LEU A 302 -17.26 -10.04 -1.83
C LEU A 302 -18.00 -11.02 -0.94
N SER A 303 -18.25 -12.25 -1.42
CA SER A 303 -18.92 -13.27 -0.61
C SER A 303 -18.07 -13.76 0.55
N SER A 304 -16.76 -13.85 0.37
CA SER A 304 -15.86 -14.44 1.36
C SER A 304 -15.50 -13.45 2.48
N TRP A 305 -15.34 -12.17 2.16
CA TRP A 305 -14.79 -11.19 3.13
C TRP A 305 -15.83 -10.25 3.72
N THR A 306 -17.05 -10.22 3.16
CA THR A 306 -18.09 -9.28 3.56
C THR A 306 -19.44 -9.96 3.73
N THR A 307 -20.37 -9.26 4.37
CA THR A 307 -21.80 -9.66 4.43
C THR A 307 -22.65 -8.99 3.35
N TYR A 308 -22.02 -8.26 2.41
CA TYR A 308 -22.73 -7.53 1.36
C TYR A 308 -23.44 -8.49 0.40
N THR A 309 -24.68 -8.16 0.07
CA THR A 309 -25.41 -8.78 -1.04
C THR A 309 -26.11 -7.69 -1.87
N PRO A 310 -26.23 -7.84 -3.20
CA PRO A 310 -26.86 -6.82 -4.05
C PRO A 310 -28.30 -6.47 -3.64
N ASP A 311 -29.07 -7.45 -3.16
CA ASP A 311 -30.45 -7.31 -2.70
C ASP A 311 -30.56 -7.13 -1.16
N GLY A 312 -29.43 -6.89 -0.49
CA GLY A 312 -29.34 -6.77 0.97
C GLY A 312 -29.93 -5.46 1.52
N ASP A 313 -30.00 -5.36 2.85
CA ASP A 313 -30.42 -4.11 3.51
C ASP A 313 -29.40 -2.99 3.21
N PRO A 314 -29.80 -1.87 2.55
CA PRO A 314 -28.91 -0.76 2.26
C PRO A 314 -28.40 0.00 3.49
N ASN A 315 -28.89 -0.35 4.69
CA ASN A 315 -28.39 0.18 5.97
C ASN A 315 -27.60 -0.84 6.79
N ALA A 316 -27.40 -2.07 6.29
CA ALA A 316 -26.56 -3.04 6.97
C ALA A 316 -25.13 -2.51 7.13
N GLU A 317 -24.53 -2.71 8.31
CA GLU A 317 -23.11 -2.46 8.51
C GLU A 317 -22.32 -3.54 7.76
N ASN A 318 -21.72 -3.14 6.65
CA ASN A 318 -20.74 -3.92 5.90
C ASN A 318 -19.80 -2.96 5.13
N PRO A 319 -18.61 -3.42 4.72
CA PRO A 319 -17.61 -2.59 4.05
C PRO A 319 -18.13 -1.85 2.81
N ILE A 320 -18.91 -2.53 1.96
CA ILE A 320 -19.43 -1.97 0.71
C ILE A 320 -20.49 -0.89 0.96
N THR A 321 -21.35 -1.11 1.96
CA THR A 321 -22.38 -0.14 2.35
C THR A 321 -21.75 1.10 3.00
N MET A 322 -20.72 0.91 3.82
CA MET A 322 -19.91 2.01 4.34
C MET A 322 -19.29 2.81 3.19
N LEU A 323 -18.59 2.14 2.27
CA LEU A 323 -17.90 2.81 1.15
C LEU A 323 -18.86 3.62 0.28
N LYS A 324 -20.03 3.06 -0.03
CA LYS A 324 -21.13 3.75 -0.74
C LYS A 324 -21.64 4.98 0.00
N ARG A 325 -21.72 4.93 1.34
CA ARG A 325 -22.20 6.04 2.16
C ARG A 325 -21.20 7.18 2.22
N ILE A 326 -19.92 6.87 2.37
CA ILE A 326 -18.86 7.87 2.55
C ILE A 326 -18.29 8.36 1.21
N THR A 327 -18.52 7.65 0.10
CA THR A 327 -17.95 8.01 -1.22
C THR A 327 -19.07 8.21 -2.24
N PRO A 328 -19.65 9.42 -2.32
CA PRO A 328 -20.65 9.75 -3.34
C PRO A 328 -20.16 9.37 -4.74
N GLY A 329 -21.03 8.75 -5.53
CA GLY A 329 -20.70 8.25 -6.87
C GLY A 329 -20.22 6.79 -6.92
N PHE A 330 -19.88 6.18 -5.77
CA PHE A 330 -19.54 4.76 -5.72
C PHE A 330 -20.78 3.88 -5.94
N ASP A 331 -20.70 3.01 -6.94
CA ASP A 331 -21.69 2.00 -7.29
C ASP A 331 -21.23 0.61 -6.80
N ALA A 332 -21.98 0.05 -5.86
CA ALA A 332 -21.72 -1.26 -5.29
C ALA A 332 -21.90 -2.42 -6.30
N ASN A 333 -22.55 -2.19 -7.45
CA ASN A 333 -22.60 -3.16 -8.55
C ASN A 333 -21.35 -3.09 -9.45
N GLN A 334 -20.56 -2.02 -9.38
CA GLN A 334 -19.36 -1.84 -10.19
C GLN A 334 -18.25 -1.27 -9.31
N LEU A 335 -17.49 -2.13 -8.63
CA LEU A 335 -16.47 -1.73 -7.64
C LEU A 335 -15.46 -0.70 -8.19
N ALA A 336 -15.06 -0.81 -9.46
CA ALA A 336 -14.20 0.16 -10.12
C ALA A 336 -14.80 1.56 -10.31
N SER A 337 -16.08 1.78 -10.00
CA SER A 337 -16.65 3.13 -9.88
C SER A 337 -15.96 3.98 -8.80
N ILE A 338 -15.17 3.35 -7.92
CA ILE A 338 -14.34 4.04 -6.93
C ILE A 338 -13.40 5.06 -7.56
N TYR A 339 -12.86 4.84 -8.77
CA TYR A 339 -11.96 5.80 -9.40
C TYR A 339 -12.66 7.13 -9.69
N SER A 340 -13.84 7.08 -10.34
CA SER A 340 -14.65 8.27 -10.60
C SER A 340 -15.17 8.90 -9.32
N ALA A 341 -15.61 8.08 -8.36
CA ALA A 341 -16.14 8.56 -7.08
C ALA A 341 -15.08 9.30 -6.25
N LEU A 342 -13.83 8.81 -6.22
CA LEU A 342 -12.71 9.49 -5.57
C LEU A 342 -12.32 10.76 -6.32
N SER A 343 -12.34 10.74 -7.66
CA SER A 343 -12.07 11.93 -8.48
C SER A 343 -13.08 13.05 -8.22
N GLU A 344 -14.36 12.70 -8.08
CA GLU A 344 -15.43 13.66 -7.76
C GLU A 344 -15.39 14.14 -6.32
N LYS A 345 -15.12 13.25 -5.36
CA LYS A 345 -15.06 13.60 -3.93
C LYS A 345 -13.84 14.44 -3.58
N PHE A 346 -12.68 14.14 -4.20
CA PHE A 346 -11.40 14.79 -3.93
C PHE A 346 -10.72 15.28 -5.22
N PRO A 347 -11.30 16.28 -5.92
CA PRO A 347 -10.81 16.71 -7.23
C PRO A 347 -9.43 17.38 -7.21
N THR A 348 -8.95 17.77 -6.03
CA THR A 348 -7.63 18.40 -5.83
C THR A 348 -6.54 17.40 -5.43
N ASP A 349 -6.91 16.20 -5.01
CA ASP A 349 -5.94 15.16 -4.67
C ASP A 349 -5.33 14.57 -5.95
N ARG A 350 -4.15 13.96 -5.85
CA ARG A 350 -3.48 13.33 -7.00
C ARG A 350 -3.42 11.82 -6.78
N LEU A 351 -4.05 11.09 -7.68
CA LEU A 351 -4.28 9.66 -7.54
C LEU A 351 -3.54 8.94 -8.66
N GLY A 352 -2.77 7.90 -8.33
CA GLY A 352 -1.94 7.18 -9.27
C GLY A 352 -2.18 5.69 -9.17
N ILE A 353 -2.15 5.02 -10.32
CA ILE A 353 -2.08 3.56 -10.39
C ILE A 353 -0.94 3.13 -11.32
N THR A 354 -0.23 2.08 -10.95
CA THR A 354 0.86 1.53 -11.74
C THR A 354 0.94 0.03 -11.58
N HIS A 355 1.24 -0.69 -12.66
CA HIS A 355 1.44 -2.14 -12.67
C HIS A 355 2.09 -2.55 -13.98
N PHE A 356 2.80 -3.68 -14.00
CA PHE A 356 3.33 -4.20 -15.27
C PHE A 356 2.22 -4.85 -16.09
N LEU A 357 2.26 -4.66 -17.41
CA LEU A 357 1.36 -5.35 -18.35
C LEU A 357 1.65 -6.86 -18.43
N ALA A 358 2.84 -7.29 -17.99
CA ALA A 358 3.24 -8.68 -17.88
C ALA A 358 3.14 -9.27 -16.45
N ASP A 359 2.38 -8.65 -15.54
CA ASP A 359 2.19 -9.16 -14.17
C ASP A 359 1.76 -10.64 -14.19
N GLY A 360 2.52 -11.50 -13.49
CA GLY A 360 2.23 -12.92 -13.32
C GLY A 360 1.61 -13.28 -11.98
N ASN A 361 1.66 -12.39 -10.98
CA ASN A 361 1.28 -12.70 -9.61
C ASN A 361 -0.17 -12.30 -9.31
N PHE A 362 -0.50 -11.01 -9.42
CA PHE A 362 -1.87 -10.53 -9.22
C PHE A 362 -2.81 -11.05 -10.32
N SER A 363 -2.29 -11.21 -11.54
CA SER A 363 -3.04 -11.85 -12.63
C SER A 363 -3.36 -13.32 -12.33
N SER A 364 -2.44 -14.08 -11.72
CA SER A 364 -2.70 -15.46 -11.25
C SER A 364 -3.84 -15.48 -10.22
N TYR A 365 -3.82 -14.57 -9.24
CA TYR A 365 -4.92 -14.43 -8.28
C TYR A 365 -6.26 -14.10 -8.95
N SER A 366 -6.22 -13.26 -9.98
CA SER A 366 -7.42 -12.79 -10.66
C SER A 366 -8.08 -13.85 -11.53
N TYR A 367 -7.32 -14.76 -12.11
CA TYR A 367 -7.84 -15.62 -13.18
C TYR A 367 -7.51 -17.12 -13.03
N GLU A 368 -6.39 -17.52 -12.41
CA GLU A 368 -5.93 -18.92 -12.48
C GLU A 368 -6.96 -19.91 -11.93
N ARG A 369 -7.60 -19.58 -10.80
CA ARG A 369 -8.58 -20.45 -10.14
C ARG A 369 -10.00 -20.36 -10.71
N PHE A 370 -10.26 -19.39 -11.57
CA PHE A 370 -11.62 -19.08 -12.07
C PHE A 370 -11.85 -19.54 -13.52
N TYR A 371 -10.79 -19.96 -14.21
CA TYR A 371 -10.82 -20.32 -15.62
C TYR A 371 -10.20 -21.69 -15.83
N GLU A 372 -11.02 -22.68 -16.19
CA GLU A 372 -10.60 -24.08 -16.36
C GLU A 372 -9.49 -24.25 -17.41
N ASP A 373 -9.50 -23.41 -18.46
CA ASP A 373 -8.49 -23.40 -19.52
C ASP A 373 -7.12 -22.90 -19.05
N ILE A 374 -7.06 -22.26 -17.88
CA ILE A 374 -5.83 -21.82 -17.22
C ILE A 374 -5.48 -22.81 -16.11
N TYR A 375 -6.41 -23.06 -15.18
CA TYR A 375 -6.20 -23.94 -14.02
C TYR A 375 -5.69 -25.33 -14.40
N ASN A 376 -6.28 -25.93 -15.43
CA ASN A 376 -5.96 -27.29 -15.86
C ASN A 376 -4.87 -27.36 -16.94
N ASP A 377 -4.27 -26.23 -17.35
CA ASP A 377 -3.23 -26.24 -18.37
C ASP A 377 -1.93 -26.83 -17.81
N PRO A 378 -1.45 -27.99 -18.31
CA PRO A 378 -0.23 -28.60 -17.82
C PRO A 378 1.04 -27.83 -18.24
N ASP A 379 0.95 -26.92 -19.23
CA ASP A 379 2.07 -26.14 -19.72
C ASP A 379 2.12 -24.76 -19.03
N ALA A 380 3.18 -24.53 -18.25
CA ALA A 380 3.31 -23.32 -17.42
C ALA A 380 3.40 -22.04 -18.26
N GLU A 381 4.08 -22.09 -19.41
CA GLU A 381 4.23 -20.93 -20.31
C GLU A 381 2.88 -20.58 -20.97
N SER A 382 2.16 -21.57 -21.48
CA SER A 382 0.81 -21.42 -22.00
C SER A 382 -0.14 -20.86 -20.94
N ARG A 383 -0.04 -21.33 -19.69
CA ARG A 383 -0.83 -20.80 -18.57
C ARG A 383 -0.54 -19.32 -18.33
N LEU A 384 0.74 -18.95 -18.20
CA LEU A 384 1.16 -17.57 -17.98
C LEU A 384 0.74 -16.64 -19.13
N ALA A 385 0.83 -17.11 -20.38
CA ALA A 385 0.37 -16.36 -21.55
C ALA A 385 -1.15 -16.08 -21.50
N LYS A 386 -1.97 -17.07 -21.14
CA LYS A 386 -3.43 -16.89 -20.99
C LYS A 386 -3.77 -15.94 -19.84
N LEU A 387 -3.06 -16.03 -18.72
CA LEU A 387 -3.21 -15.11 -17.58
C LEU A 387 -2.95 -13.66 -18.01
N ARG A 388 -1.79 -13.42 -18.63
CA ARG A 388 -1.39 -12.09 -19.12
C ARG A 388 -2.34 -11.53 -20.17
N GLN A 389 -2.85 -12.38 -21.06
CA GLN A 389 -3.86 -11.95 -22.03
C GLN A 389 -5.12 -11.40 -21.35
N ARG A 390 -5.63 -12.07 -20.31
CA ARG A 390 -6.80 -11.58 -19.55
C ARG A 390 -6.49 -10.32 -18.76
N TRP A 391 -5.31 -10.27 -18.14
CA TRP A 391 -4.81 -9.09 -17.42
C TRP A 391 -4.75 -7.84 -18.30
N GLN A 392 -4.18 -7.96 -19.50
CA GLN A 392 -4.09 -6.86 -20.45
C GLN A 392 -5.47 -6.50 -21.01
N THR A 393 -6.34 -7.48 -21.25
CA THR A 393 -7.74 -7.22 -21.65
C THR A 393 -8.44 -6.36 -20.60
N ASP A 394 -8.34 -6.74 -19.33
CA ASP A 394 -8.92 -5.97 -18.22
C ASP A 394 -8.27 -4.58 -18.09
N THR A 395 -6.95 -4.47 -18.24
CA THR A 395 -6.23 -3.19 -18.21
C THR A 395 -6.71 -2.24 -19.31
N HIS A 396 -6.71 -2.70 -20.57
CA HIS A 396 -7.02 -1.84 -21.72
C HIS A 396 -8.52 -1.56 -21.88
N GLU A 397 -9.38 -2.54 -21.61
CA GLU A 397 -10.82 -2.42 -21.89
C GLU A 397 -11.62 -2.03 -20.63
N ASN A 398 -11.15 -2.37 -19.43
CA ASN A 398 -11.90 -2.26 -18.18
C ASN A 398 -11.29 -1.35 -17.12
N LEU A 399 -10.06 -0.83 -17.31
CA LEU A 399 -9.43 0.14 -16.40
C LEU A 399 -9.13 1.48 -17.10
N ILE A 400 -8.32 1.49 -18.15
CA ILE A 400 -7.87 2.72 -18.83
C ILE A 400 -9.06 3.62 -19.21
N PRO A 401 -10.16 3.12 -19.82
CA PRO A 401 -11.29 3.96 -20.19
C PRO A 401 -12.00 4.61 -19.00
N LEU A 402 -11.91 4.01 -17.80
CA LEU A 402 -12.44 4.60 -16.56
C LEU A 402 -11.54 5.74 -16.08
N LEU A 403 -10.23 5.51 -16.02
CA LEU A 403 -9.25 6.50 -15.58
C LEU A 403 -9.22 7.71 -16.51
N ASP A 404 -9.40 7.49 -17.83
CA ASP A 404 -9.42 8.56 -18.82
C ASP A 404 -10.55 9.57 -18.64
N GLN A 405 -11.65 9.14 -18.01
CA GLN A 405 -12.81 10.00 -17.70
C GLN A 405 -12.61 10.87 -16.46
N THR A 406 -11.55 10.64 -15.69
CA THR A 406 -11.23 11.42 -14.49
C THR A 406 -10.29 12.57 -14.82
N SER A 407 -10.19 13.56 -13.93
CA SER A 407 -9.28 14.70 -14.12
C SER A 407 -7.96 14.60 -13.36
N ASN A 408 -7.91 13.76 -12.32
CA ASN A 408 -6.83 13.72 -11.34
C ASN A 408 -6.28 12.30 -11.10
N TRP A 409 -6.64 11.32 -11.93
CA TRP A 409 -5.92 10.06 -12.01
C TRP A 409 -4.81 10.09 -13.06
N GLY A 410 -3.64 9.61 -12.65
CA GLY A 410 -2.55 9.22 -13.52
C GLY A 410 -2.42 7.69 -13.54
N TYR A 411 -1.85 7.17 -14.63
CA TYR A 411 -1.49 5.77 -14.72
C TYR A 411 -0.15 5.57 -15.42
N TYR A 412 0.56 4.51 -15.03
CA TYR A 412 1.86 4.18 -15.57
C TYR A 412 2.02 2.65 -15.66
N PHE A 413 1.92 2.11 -16.87
CA PHE A 413 1.93 0.66 -17.10
C PHE A 413 3.12 0.23 -17.97
N PRO A 414 4.31 0.00 -17.36
CA PRO A 414 5.46 -0.56 -18.07
C PRO A 414 5.19 -2.00 -18.51
N MET A 415 5.95 -2.50 -19.49
CA MET A 415 5.67 -3.83 -20.02
C MET A 415 6.12 -4.94 -19.07
N PHE A 416 7.41 -5.02 -18.75
CA PHE A 416 7.96 -6.17 -18.05
C PHE A 416 9.17 -5.84 -17.16
N ARG A 417 9.27 -6.51 -16.01
CA ARG A 417 10.48 -6.59 -15.20
C ARG A 417 10.75 -8.00 -14.73
N ASN A 418 11.97 -8.48 -14.92
CA ASN A 418 12.39 -9.81 -14.48
C ASN A 418 12.68 -9.86 -12.96
N LEU A 419 11.67 -9.50 -12.16
CA LEU A 419 11.70 -9.48 -10.72
C LEU A 419 10.27 -9.73 -10.23
N ASN A 420 10.11 -10.64 -9.26
CA ASN A 420 8.83 -10.90 -8.59
C ASN A 420 7.67 -11.16 -9.59
N GLU A 421 7.90 -11.92 -10.66
CA GLU A 421 6.92 -12.15 -11.75
C GLU A 421 6.36 -10.86 -12.38
N SER A 422 7.16 -9.79 -12.45
CA SER A 422 6.71 -8.44 -12.85
C SER A 422 5.59 -7.90 -11.96
N HIS A 423 5.59 -8.25 -10.67
CA HIS A 423 4.61 -7.77 -9.70
C HIS A 423 5.22 -6.73 -8.77
N CYS A 424 4.46 -5.67 -8.48
CA CYS A 424 4.92 -4.42 -7.88
C CYS A 424 5.93 -3.68 -8.76
N THR A 425 5.66 -2.42 -9.06
CA THR A 425 6.60 -1.51 -9.73
C THR A 425 7.56 -0.88 -8.72
N THR A 426 7.11 -0.62 -7.50
CA THR A 426 7.88 0.03 -6.43
C THR A 426 8.42 -0.97 -5.40
N ILE A 427 9.05 -2.06 -5.83
CA ILE A 427 9.70 -3.04 -4.95
C ILE A 427 11.21 -3.08 -5.20
N ILE A 428 12.00 -3.17 -4.13
CA ILE A 428 13.49 -3.15 -4.13
C ILE A 428 14.11 -1.84 -4.62
N ASP A 429 13.76 -1.34 -5.80
CA ASP A 429 14.18 -0.08 -6.38
C ASP A 429 13.16 0.44 -7.41
N LEU A 430 13.49 1.52 -8.13
CA LEU A 430 12.64 2.14 -9.14
C LEU A 430 13.12 1.92 -10.58
N ASN A 431 14.09 1.01 -10.78
CA ASN A 431 14.71 0.76 -12.07
C ASN A 431 13.95 -0.33 -12.84
N TYR A 432 14.24 -0.42 -14.14
CA TYR A 432 13.78 -1.50 -15.02
C TYR A 432 12.26 -1.60 -15.11
N GLY A 433 11.62 -0.45 -15.04
CA GLY A 433 10.18 -0.23 -15.21
C GLY A 433 9.93 1.06 -15.99
N GLU A 434 10.85 1.44 -16.87
CA GLU A 434 10.71 2.52 -17.83
C GLU A 434 9.60 2.24 -18.85
N ILE A 435 9.07 3.29 -19.48
CA ILE A 435 8.32 3.20 -20.73
C ILE A 435 9.19 3.90 -21.77
N ALA A 436 10.10 3.12 -22.38
CA ALA A 436 11.23 3.67 -23.13
C ALA A 436 10.77 4.49 -24.34
N GLU A 437 9.68 4.08 -24.99
CA GLU A 437 9.10 4.79 -26.13
C GLU A 437 8.56 6.19 -25.81
N HIS A 438 8.29 6.45 -24.53
CA HIS A 438 7.91 7.78 -24.03
C HIS A 438 9.05 8.51 -23.33
N GLY A 439 10.21 7.87 -23.16
CA GLY A 439 11.33 8.41 -22.40
C GLY A 439 10.95 8.72 -20.96
N LEU A 440 10.09 7.88 -20.36
CA LEU A 440 9.63 8.02 -18.98
C LEU A 440 10.25 6.94 -18.11
N GLU A 441 10.66 7.33 -16.91
CA GLU A 441 11.04 6.42 -15.84
C GLU A 441 9.94 6.36 -14.78
N LEU A 442 9.87 5.26 -14.00
CA LEU A 442 8.89 5.12 -12.91
C LEU A 442 8.97 6.29 -11.91
N LYS A 443 10.17 6.83 -11.69
CA LYS A 443 10.37 7.99 -10.83
C LYS A 443 9.64 9.24 -11.33
N ASP A 444 9.57 9.45 -12.64
CA ASP A 444 8.84 10.60 -13.23
C ASP A 444 7.35 10.52 -12.90
N PHE A 445 6.79 9.31 -12.93
CA PHE A 445 5.40 9.06 -12.52
C PHE A 445 5.20 9.34 -11.02
N LEU A 446 6.07 8.83 -10.15
CA LEU A 446 5.98 9.10 -8.70
C LEU A 446 6.09 10.60 -8.39
N ASP A 447 7.04 11.29 -9.02
CA ASP A 447 7.21 12.75 -8.92
C ASP A 447 6.00 13.50 -9.49
N ASN A 448 5.27 12.94 -10.45
CA ASN A 448 4.04 13.51 -10.95
C ASN A 448 2.89 13.36 -9.96
N ILE A 449 2.74 12.22 -9.29
CA ILE A 449 1.66 12.00 -8.33
C ILE A 449 1.92 12.78 -7.04
N ILE A 450 3.12 12.66 -6.47
CA ILE A 450 3.46 13.23 -5.17
C ILE A 450 3.98 14.66 -5.36
N ASN A 451 3.11 15.54 -5.86
CA ASN A 451 3.45 16.91 -6.23
C ASN A 451 2.39 17.91 -5.77
N HIS A 452 2.69 18.67 -4.73
CA HIS A 452 1.80 19.71 -4.19
C HIS A 452 1.60 20.90 -5.13
N ASN A 453 2.51 21.13 -6.09
CA ASN A 453 2.37 22.21 -7.07
C ASN A 453 1.37 21.85 -8.19
N GLY A 454 0.90 20.60 -8.23
CA GLY A 454 0.00 20.10 -9.26
C GLY A 454 0.67 19.96 -10.63
N GLY A 455 -0.16 19.99 -11.68
CA GLY A 455 0.27 19.75 -13.07
C GLY A 455 -0.56 18.66 -13.74
N GLY A 456 -0.37 18.48 -15.05
CA GLY A 456 -1.03 17.42 -15.81
C GLY A 456 -0.65 16.04 -15.26
N MET A 457 -1.61 15.10 -15.25
CA MET A 457 -1.36 13.73 -14.82
C MET A 457 -0.58 12.99 -15.90
N ILE A 458 0.48 12.26 -15.53
CA ILE A 458 1.10 11.28 -16.42
C ILE A 458 0.12 10.12 -16.61
N ARG A 459 -0.10 9.78 -17.87
CA ARG A 459 -0.97 8.70 -18.34
C ARG A 459 -0.21 8.00 -19.46
N ALA A 460 0.45 6.90 -19.13
CA ALA A 460 1.33 6.20 -20.04
C ALA A 460 1.21 4.68 -19.83
N TYR A 461 1.26 3.95 -20.93
CA TYR A 461 1.42 2.50 -20.93
C TYR A 461 2.32 2.14 -22.10
N GLU A 462 3.04 1.04 -21.98
CA GLU A 462 3.95 0.58 -23.02
C GLU A 462 3.22 -0.20 -24.11
N THR A 463 3.59 0.04 -25.36
CA THR A 463 3.10 -0.70 -26.54
C THR A 463 4.15 -1.63 -27.13
N ASP A 464 5.41 -1.53 -26.70
CA ASP A 464 6.48 -2.45 -27.06
C ASP A 464 6.45 -3.69 -26.16
N GLU A 465 6.04 -4.83 -26.73
CA GLU A 465 5.93 -6.09 -26.00
C GLU A 465 7.25 -6.88 -25.92
N VAL A 466 8.34 -6.40 -26.53
CA VAL A 466 9.56 -7.21 -26.76
C VAL A 466 10.79 -6.63 -26.05
N SER A 467 11.03 -5.32 -26.16
CA SER A 467 12.32 -4.73 -25.76
C SER A 467 12.68 -4.96 -24.31
N ASP A 468 11.71 -4.93 -23.40
CA ASP A 468 11.95 -5.19 -21.98
C ASP A 468 12.37 -6.64 -21.72
N TYR A 469 11.80 -7.62 -22.42
CA TYR A 469 12.19 -9.01 -22.25
C TYR A 469 13.65 -9.26 -22.68
N GLU A 470 14.16 -8.51 -23.65
CA GLU A 470 15.53 -8.65 -24.15
C GLU A 470 16.56 -7.88 -23.30
N ASN A 471 16.18 -6.72 -22.75
CA ASN A 471 17.13 -5.78 -22.13
C ASN A 471 17.07 -5.74 -20.60
N ASN A 472 16.14 -6.47 -19.97
CA ASN A 472 15.88 -6.44 -18.52
C ASN A 472 16.50 -7.65 -17.78
N SER A 473 17.78 -7.96 -18.07
CA SER A 473 18.55 -8.97 -17.32
C SER A 473 19.59 -8.30 -16.42
N ASN A 474 19.53 -8.59 -15.13
CA ASN A 474 20.46 -8.07 -14.13
C ASN A 474 20.79 -9.18 -13.14
N LEU A 475 22.07 -9.52 -13.00
CA LEU A 475 22.55 -10.59 -12.11
C LEU A 475 22.07 -10.41 -10.65
N PHE A 476 21.88 -9.17 -10.20
CA PHE A 476 21.33 -8.87 -8.88
C PHE A 476 19.85 -9.27 -8.77
N TYR A 477 19.05 -8.96 -9.78
CA TYR A 477 17.63 -9.38 -9.83
C TYR A 477 17.49 -10.88 -10.06
N ASP A 478 18.33 -11.48 -10.89
CA ASP A 478 18.35 -12.92 -11.07
C ASP A 478 18.66 -13.64 -9.74
N LEU A 479 19.53 -13.09 -8.90
CA LEU A 479 19.86 -13.64 -7.59
C LEU A 479 18.69 -13.51 -6.60
N ILE A 480 18.02 -12.36 -6.56
CA ILE A 480 16.93 -12.11 -5.61
C ILE A 480 15.62 -12.78 -6.06
N GLY A 481 15.32 -12.78 -7.36
CA GLY A 481 14.13 -13.41 -7.94
C GLY A 481 14.09 -14.94 -7.82
N LEU A 482 15.20 -15.60 -7.45
CA LEU A 482 15.17 -17.02 -7.05
C LEU A 482 14.48 -17.25 -5.70
N PHE A 483 14.32 -16.19 -4.92
CA PHE A 483 13.76 -16.25 -3.57
C PHE A 483 12.40 -15.56 -3.46
N MET A 484 12.12 -14.55 -4.29
CA MET A 484 10.81 -13.89 -4.39
C MET A 484 9.89 -14.68 -5.31
#